data_AF-A0A5M6ZJW7-F1
#
_entry.id   AF-A0A5M6ZJW7-F1
#
_cell.length_a   1.000
_cell.length_b   1.000
_cell.length_c   1.000
_cell.angle_alpha   90.00
_cell.angle_beta   90.00
_cell.angle_gamma   90.00
#
_symmetry.space_group_name_H-M   'P 1'
#
loop_
_entity.id
_entity.type
_entity.pdbx_description
1 polymer ?
#
loop_
_entity_poly.entity_id
_entity_poly.type
_entity_poly.pdbx_seq_one_letter_code
_entity_poly.pdbx_strand_id
1 'polypeptide(L)'
;MMGAARDREALWPSVTAYVLTLGFALVLYSAPSSVGGLPDLTPSWPLIVLFIWSVRRPWFVSPPVILLVGLLQDLISGGVLGVWALAYLAAFALARPRSEEGSADFGPLVVRFAILCAIAYALSWGAGSAAIGAWAGVAPLITEAIMTILVFPVLGWLFARRKDRSAMFNSGRGG
;
A
#
# COMPACT_ATOMS: atom_id res chain seq x y z
N MET A 1 29.97 1.23 21.12
CA MET A 1 29.80 0.04 20.24
C MET A 1 28.49 -0.72 20.48
N MET A 2 27.81 -0.56 21.63
CA MET A 2 26.56 -1.29 21.97
C MET A 2 25.29 -0.81 21.23
N GLY A 3 25.25 0.44 20.73
CA GLY A 3 24.10 0.97 19.98
C GLY A 3 23.95 0.37 18.58
N ALA A 4 25.06 0.18 17.85
CA ALA A 4 25.04 -0.31 16.48
C ALA A 4 24.61 -1.79 16.33
N ALA A 5 24.76 -2.61 17.38
CA ALA A 5 24.29 -4.00 17.39
C ALA A 5 22.77 -4.07 17.61
N ARG A 6 22.25 -3.26 18.53
CA ARG A 6 20.81 -3.17 18.84
C ARG A 6 19.99 -2.62 17.67
N ASP A 7 20.56 -1.72 16.88
CA ASP A 7 19.92 -1.22 15.66
C ASP A 7 19.81 -2.31 14.57
N ARG A 8 20.80 -3.21 14.47
CA ARG A 8 20.79 -4.34 13.52
C ARG A 8 19.79 -5.43 13.91
N GLU A 9 19.66 -5.71 15.21
CA GLU A 9 18.67 -6.66 15.75
C GLU A 9 17.22 -6.19 15.56
N ALA A 10 16.98 -4.87 15.55
CA ALA A 10 15.65 -4.29 15.29
C ALA A 10 15.31 -4.17 13.79
N LEU A 11 16.33 -4.12 12.92
CA LEU A 11 16.16 -4.05 11.45
C LEU A 11 15.64 -5.37 10.88
N TRP A 12 16.18 -6.51 11.32
CA TRP A 12 15.81 -7.84 10.81
C TRP A 12 14.31 -8.14 10.90
N PRO A 13 13.65 -7.98 12.07
CA PRO A 13 12.20 -8.16 12.18
C PRO A 13 11.41 -7.22 11.27
N SER A 14 11.89 -5.99 11.07
CA SER A 14 11.23 -4.99 10.22
C SER A 14 11.31 -5.37 8.74
N VAL A 15 12.47 -5.84 8.28
CA VAL A 15 12.65 -6.36 6.91
C VAL A 15 11.78 -7.59 6.70
N THR A 16 11.79 -8.54 7.63
CA THR A 16 10.96 -9.74 7.54
C THR A 16 9.47 -9.38 7.47
N ALA A 17 8.99 -8.48 8.34
CA ALA A 17 7.61 -8.01 8.29
C ALA A 17 7.29 -7.29 6.97
N TYR A 18 8.22 -6.49 6.44
CA TYR A 18 8.05 -5.81 5.15
C TYR A 18 7.86 -6.80 4.00
N VAL A 19 8.79 -7.74 3.86
CA VAL A 19 8.76 -8.76 2.80
C VAL A 19 7.52 -9.64 2.93
N LEU A 20 7.17 -10.08 4.13
CA LEU A 20 5.99 -10.92 4.36
C LEU A 20 4.69 -10.18 4.03
N THR A 21 4.55 -8.93 4.47
CA THR A 21 3.33 -8.16 4.19
C THR A 21 3.18 -7.79 2.72
N LEU A 22 4.28 -7.47 2.02
CA LEU A 22 4.26 -7.25 0.57
C LEU A 22 3.95 -8.54 -0.21
N GLY A 23 4.64 -9.63 0.11
CA GLY A 23 4.38 -10.92 -0.53
C GLY A 23 2.93 -11.37 -0.33
N PHE A 24 2.41 -11.22 0.90
CA PHE A 24 1.01 -11.51 1.19
C PHE A 24 0.05 -10.59 0.43
N ALA A 25 0.34 -9.29 0.31
CA ALA A 25 -0.46 -8.37 -0.50
C ALA A 25 -0.50 -8.79 -1.98
N LEU A 26 0.62 -9.20 -2.56
CA LEU A 26 0.67 -9.68 -3.95
C LEU A 26 -0.13 -10.98 -4.13
N VAL A 27 -0.06 -11.89 -3.16
CA VAL A 27 -0.86 -13.13 -3.16
C VAL A 27 -2.36 -12.80 -3.07
N LEU A 28 -2.76 -11.91 -2.17
CA LEU A 28 -4.16 -11.47 -2.07
C LEU A 28 -4.65 -10.80 -3.35
N TYR A 29 -3.78 -10.05 -4.03
CA TYR A 29 -4.11 -9.43 -5.32
C TYR A 29 -4.26 -10.46 -6.46
N SER A 30 -3.52 -11.58 -6.41
CA SER A 30 -3.69 -12.68 -7.37
C SER A 30 -4.92 -13.56 -7.12
N ALA A 31 -5.61 -13.39 -6.00
CA ALA A 31 -6.76 -14.22 -5.67
C ALA A 31 -7.90 -13.97 -6.67
N PRO A 32 -8.57 -15.04 -7.18
CA PRO A 32 -9.70 -14.87 -8.09
C PRO A 32 -10.79 -13.99 -7.45
N SER A 33 -10.98 -12.82 -8.04
CA SER A 33 -11.87 -11.75 -7.58
C SER A 33 -13.32 -11.95 -8.00
N SER A 34 -13.53 -12.71 -9.09
CA SER A 34 -14.82 -12.95 -9.71
C SER A 34 -15.61 -14.06 -9.00
N VAL A 35 -16.01 -13.82 -7.75
CA VAL A 35 -16.97 -14.69 -7.08
C VAL A 35 -18.38 -14.36 -7.59
N GLY A 36 -18.90 -15.19 -8.50
CA GLY A 36 -20.33 -15.20 -8.83
C GLY A 36 -20.82 -14.09 -9.79
N GLY A 37 -19.97 -13.57 -10.68
CA GLY A 37 -20.39 -12.60 -11.72
C GLY A 37 -20.55 -11.15 -11.25
N LEU A 38 -20.12 -10.85 -10.02
CA LEU A 38 -19.96 -9.47 -9.54
C LEU A 38 -18.77 -8.78 -10.24
N PRO A 39 -18.79 -7.43 -10.35
CA PRO A 39 -17.61 -6.66 -10.79
C PRO A 39 -16.39 -7.01 -9.93
N ASP A 40 -15.18 -6.90 -10.48
CA ASP A 40 -13.95 -7.13 -9.71
C ASP A 40 -13.84 -6.11 -8.57
N LEU A 41 -14.08 -6.56 -7.34
CA LEU A 41 -14.02 -5.77 -6.10
C LEU A 41 -12.69 -5.96 -5.37
N THR A 42 -11.61 -6.27 -6.08
CA THR A 42 -10.30 -6.48 -5.46
C THR A 42 -9.60 -5.16 -5.20
N PRO A 43 -9.34 -4.77 -3.94
CA PRO A 43 -8.51 -3.61 -3.67
C PRO A 43 -7.06 -3.88 -4.08
N SER A 44 -6.33 -2.82 -4.43
CA SER A 44 -4.89 -2.89 -4.66
C SER A 44 -4.13 -3.00 -3.33
N TRP A 45 -4.04 -4.23 -2.83
CA TRP A 45 -3.26 -4.57 -1.65
C TRP A 45 -1.79 -4.12 -1.73
N PRO A 46 -1.08 -4.21 -2.88
CA PRO A 46 0.30 -3.76 -2.99
C PRO A 46 0.45 -2.26 -2.70
N LEU A 47 -0.45 -1.42 -3.23
CA LEU A 47 -0.43 0.03 -3.00
C LEU A 47 -0.64 0.38 -1.52
N ILE A 48 -1.60 -0.30 -0.87
CA ILE A 48 -1.88 -0.14 0.56
C ILE A 48 -0.62 -0.44 1.39
N VAL A 49 0.02 -1.58 1.13
CA VAL A 49 1.21 -1.99 1.88
C VAL A 49 2.39 -1.06 1.62
N LEU A 50 2.64 -0.67 0.37
CA LEU A 50 3.68 0.32 0.05
C LEU A 50 3.46 1.63 0.81
N PHE A 51 2.23 2.14 0.87
CA PHE A 51 1.93 3.37 1.58
C PHE A 51 2.13 3.23 3.11
N ILE A 52 1.65 2.14 3.70
CA ILE A 52 1.83 1.89 5.14
C ILE A 52 3.32 1.88 5.50
N TRP A 53 4.14 1.21 4.68
CA TRP A 53 5.57 1.14 4.91
C TRP A 53 6.29 2.45 4.60
N SER A 54 5.82 3.24 3.63
CA SER A 54 6.43 4.54 3.34
C SER A 54 6.26 5.51 4.51
N VAL A 55 5.14 5.42 5.22
CA VAL A 55 4.89 6.23 6.43
C VAL A 55 5.65 5.68 7.64
N ARG A 56 5.63 4.36 7.86
CA ARG A 56 6.27 3.74 9.04
C ARG A 56 7.79 3.76 8.99
N ARG A 57 8.37 3.44 7.83
CA ARG A 57 9.80 3.25 7.60
C ARG A 57 10.12 3.55 6.12
N PRO A 58 10.16 4.84 5.71
CA PRO A 58 10.32 5.22 4.31
C PRO A 58 11.55 4.61 3.62
N TRP A 59 12.58 4.28 4.40
CA TRP A 59 13.81 3.66 3.90
C TRP A 59 13.58 2.31 3.18
N PHE A 60 12.52 1.56 3.53
CA PHE A 60 12.18 0.32 2.83
C PHE A 60 11.47 0.55 1.50
N VAL A 61 10.82 1.70 1.32
CA VAL A 61 10.04 2.05 0.12
C VAL A 61 10.89 2.90 -0.81
N SER A 62 11.95 2.28 -1.33
CA SER A 62 12.86 2.92 -2.30
C SER A 62 12.32 2.81 -3.74
N PRO A 63 12.72 3.71 -4.66
CA PRO A 63 12.25 3.67 -6.05
C PRO A 63 12.42 2.30 -6.74
N PRO A 64 13.55 1.56 -6.58
CA PRO A 64 13.69 0.22 -7.17
C PRO A 64 12.64 -0.76 -6.66
N VAL A 65 12.24 -0.67 -5.39
CA VAL A 65 11.23 -1.55 -4.81
C VAL A 65 9.84 -1.19 -5.30
N ILE A 66 9.52 0.10 -5.38
CA ILE A 66 8.24 0.57 -5.95
C ILE A 66 8.10 0.08 -7.40
N LEU A 67 9.16 0.21 -8.20
CA LEU A 67 9.20 -0.28 -9.57
C LEU A 67 8.97 -1.80 -9.63
N LEU A 68 9.71 -2.56 -8.82
CA LEU A 68 9.59 -4.02 -8.79
C LEU A 68 8.19 -4.48 -8.39
N VAL A 69 7.58 -3.87 -7.38
CA VAL A 69 6.23 -4.19 -6.93
C VAL A 69 5.20 -3.88 -8.03
N GLY A 70 5.33 -2.73 -8.70
CA GLY A 70 4.46 -2.41 -9.83
C GLY A 70 4.63 -3.37 -11.02
N LEU A 71 5.86 -3.79 -11.35
CA LEU A 71 6.10 -4.80 -12.39
C LEU A 71 5.48 -6.16 -12.04
N LEU A 72 5.57 -6.56 -10.76
CA LEU A 72 4.91 -7.78 -10.29
C LEU A 72 3.40 -7.66 -10.38
N GLN A 73 2.84 -6.48 -10.09
CA GLN A 73 1.41 -6.22 -10.25
C GLN A 73 0.97 -6.23 -11.72
N ASP A 74 1.76 -5.65 -12.62
CA ASP A 74 1.52 -5.74 -14.07
C ASP A 74 1.49 -7.21 -14.52
N LEU A 75 2.43 -8.04 -14.02
CA LEU A 75 2.49 -9.46 -14.34
C LEU A 75 1.31 -10.25 -13.78
N ILE A 76 0.89 -9.98 -12.54
CA ILE A 76 -0.25 -10.65 -11.90
C ILE A 76 -1.58 -10.25 -12.56
N SER A 77 -1.74 -8.97 -12.89
CA SER A 77 -2.96 -8.47 -13.54
C SER A 77 -3.09 -8.91 -15.00
N GLY A 78 -2.02 -9.42 -15.62
CA GLY A 78 -2.00 -9.76 -17.04
C GLY A 78 -2.09 -8.54 -17.97
N GLY A 79 -1.88 -7.34 -17.43
CA GLY A 79 -1.92 -6.08 -18.17
C GLY A 79 -0.63 -5.78 -18.93
N VAL A 80 -0.53 -4.56 -19.47
CA VAL A 80 0.69 -4.09 -20.13
C VAL A 80 1.80 -3.90 -19.09
N LEU A 81 2.92 -4.59 -19.28
CA LEU A 81 4.10 -4.46 -18.43
C LEU A 81 4.59 -3.01 -18.36
N GLY A 82 4.78 -2.52 -17.13
CA GLY A 82 5.31 -1.19 -16.84
C GLY A 82 4.25 -0.15 -16.50
N VAL A 83 2.95 -0.41 -16.72
CA VAL A 83 1.89 0.56 -16.44
C VAL A 83 1.79 0.85 -14.94
N TRP A 84 1.62 -0.18 -14.11
CA TRP A 84 1.58 -0.03 -12.66
C TRP A 84 2.93 0.39 -12.10
N ALA A 85 4.04 -0.12 -12.66
CA ALA A 85 5.39 0.26 -12.26
C ALA A 85 5.64 1.76 -12.37
N LEU A 86 5.31 2.37 -13.52
CA LEU A 86 5.47 3.81 -13.74
C LEU A 86 4.44 4.62 -12.95
N ALA A 87 3.19 4.16 -12.88
CA ALA A 87 2.14 4.82 -12.12
C ALA A 87 2.51 4.93 -10.64
N TYR A 88 3.03 3.86 -10.03
CA TYR A 88 3.45 3.87 -8.64
C TYR A 88 4.65 4.78 -8.41
N LEU A 89 5.69 4.69 -9.24
CA LEU A 89 6.85 5.58 -9.12
C LEU A 89 6.44 7.06 -9.15
N ALA A 90 5.63 7.43 -10.12
CA ALA A 90 5.15 8.81 -10.27
C ALA A 90 4.22 9.22 -9.12
N ALA A 91 3.30 8.35 -8.69
CA ALA A 91 2.42 8.63 -7.56
C ALA A 91 3.20 8.88 -6.27
N PHE A 92 4.17 8.02 -5.94
CA PHE A 92 5.02 8.21 -4.75
C PHE A 92 5.93 9.43 -4.87
N ALA A 93 6.42 9.76 -6.07
CA ALA A 93 7.23 10.94 -6.31
C ALA A 93 6.45 12.26 -6.17
N LEU A 94 5.17 12.26 -6.55
CA LEU A 94 4.26 13.40 -6.47
C LEU A 94 3.67 13.58 -5.06
N ALA A 95 3.17 12.49 -4.46
CA ALA A 95 2.49 12.54 -3.17
C ALA A 95 3.47 12.65 -1.98
N ARG A 96 4.72 12.19 -2.13
CA ARG A 96 5.80 12.24 -1.13
C ARG A 96 5.35 12.03 0.32
N PRO A 97 4.78 10.85 0.66
CA PRO A 97 4.42 10.55 2.04
C PRO A 97 5.64 10.69 2.96
N ARG A 98 5.58 11.55 3.98
CA ARG A 98 6.70 11.83 4.91
C ARG A 98 6.64 10.94 6.16
N SER A 99 7.79 10.73 6.81
CA SER A 99 7.92 9.90 8.02
C SER A 99 7.33 10.51 9.30
N GLU A 100 7.23 11.84 9.39
CA GLU A 100 6.70 12.56 10.56
C GLU A 100 5.18 12.32 10.75
N GLU A 101 4.56 11.61 9.81
CA GLU A 101 3.13 11.37 9.73
C GLU A 101 2.69 10.18 10.58
N GLY A 102 3.64 9.41 11.12
CA GLY A 102 3.38 8.34 12.08
C GLY A 102 2.81 8.82 13.42
N SER A 103 2.90 10.13 13.72
CA SER A 103 2.23 10.77 14.87
C SER A 103 1.02 11.63 14.47
N ALA A 104 0.71 11.75 13.19
CA ALA A 104 -0.41 12.55 12.71
C ALA A 104 -1.74 11.85 13.00
N ASP A 105 -2.80 12.64 13.20
CA ASP A 105 -4.16 12.13 13.33
C ASP A 105 -4.52 11.20 12.17
N PHE A 106 -5.33 10.19 12.47
CA PHE A 106 -5.74 9.17 11.51
C PHE A 106 -6.44 9.76 10.26
N GLY A 107 -7.17 10.87 10.41
CA GLY A 107 -7.88 11.54 9.31
C GLY A 107 -6.95 12.02 8.18
N PRO A 108 -5.97 12.91 8.45
CA PRO A 108 -4.97 13.34 7.47
C PRO A 108 -4.26 12.20 6.73
N LEU A 109 -3.99 11.09 7.41
CA LEU A 109 -3.36 9.91 6.80
C LEU A 109 -4.26 9.27 5.72
N VAL A 110 -5.56 9.16 6.00
CA VAL A 110 -6.55 8.63 5.03
C VAL A 110 -6.66 9.54 3.80
N VAL A 111 -6.69 10.85 3.99
CA VAL A 111 -6.74 11.82 2.88
C VAL A 111 -5.51 11.69 1.97
N ARG A 112 -4.32 11.56 2.56
CA ARG A 112 -3.08 11.40 1.79
C ARG A 112 -3.03 10.09 1.02
N PHE A 113 -3.50 9.02 1.65
CA PHE A 113 -3.65 7.74 0.95
C PHE A 113 -4.62 7.89 -0.24
N ALA A 114 -5.76 8.55 -0.05
CA ALA A 114 -6.72 8.78 -1.11
C ALA A 114 -6.13 9.58 -2.28
N ILE A 115 -5.33 10.62 -2.00
CA ILE A 115 -4.62 11.40 -3.02
C ILE A 115 -3.60 10.54 -3.77
N LEU A 116 -2.75 9.80 -3.06
CA LEU A 116 -1.78 8.88 -3.66
C LEU A 116 -2.49 7.86 -4.57
N CYS A 117 -3.58 7.27 -4.06
CA CYS A 117 -4.39 6.31 -4.79
C CYS A 117 -4.98 6.93 -6.06
N ALA A 118 -5.59 8.11 -5.96
CA ALA A 118 -6.15 8.81 -7.11
C ALA A 118 -5.09 9.07 -8.19
N ILE A 119 -3.90 9.52 -7.80
CA ILE A 119 -2.78 9.76 -8.74
C ILE A 119 -2.34 8.45 -9.40
N ALA A 120 -2.12 7.39 -8.62
CA ALA A 120 -1.69 6.09 -9.14
C ALA A 120 -2.69 5.53 -10.17
N TYR A 121 -3.98 5.52 -9.83
CA TYR A 121 -5.00 5.00 -10.74
C TYR A 121 -5.18 5.87 -11.98
N ALA A 122 -5.16 7.20 -11.86
CA ALA A 122 -5.24 8.11 -13.00
C ALA A 122 -4.05 7.92 -13.97
N LEU A 123 -2.83 7.76 -13.43
CA LEU A 123 -1.64 7.51 -14.24
C LEU A 123 -1.67 6.12 -14.88
N SER A 124 -2.11 5.09 -14.15
CA SER A 124 -2.26 3.74 -14.70
C SER A 124 -3.27 3.71 -15.85
N TRP A 125 -4.39 4.42 -15.71
CA TRP A 125 -5.41 4.51 -16.74
C TRP A 125 -4.89 5.24 -17.99
N GLY A 126 -4.19 6.37 -17.80
CA GLY A 126 -3.62 7.14 -18.90
C GLY A 126 -2.53 6.35 -19.64
N ALA A 127 -1.60 5.75 -18.90
CA ALA A 127 -0.53 4.92 -19.46
C ALA A 127 -1.09 3.67 -20.15
N GLY A 128 -2.06 2.98 -19.53
CA GLY A 128 -2.73 1.83 -20.11
C GLY A 128 -3.48 2.16 -21.39
N SER A 129 -4.26 3.25 -21.40
CA SER A 129 -4.99 3.73 -22.59
C SER A 129 -4.03 4.10 -23.73
N ALA A 130 -2.93 4.77 -23.40
CA ALA A 130 -1.89 5.10 -24.38
C ALA A 130 -1.22 3.84 -24.95
N ALA A 131 -0.94 2.84 -24.11
CA ALA A 131 -0.28 1.60 -24.51
C ALA A 131 -1.15 0.73 -25.44
N ILE A 132 -2.46 0.68 -25.20
CA ILE A 132 -3.40 -0.06 -26.06
C ILE A 132 -3.87 0.74 -27.28
N GLY A 133 -3.55 2.04 -27.36
CA GLY A 133 -3.99 2.92 -28.44
C GLY A 133 -5.50 3.19 -28.46
N ALA A 134 -6.19 2.94 -27.35
CA ALA A 134 -7.63 3.07 -27.21
C ALA A 134 -8.02 3.51 -25.80
N TRP A 135 -9.22 4.06 -25.64
CA TRP A 135 -9.74 4.45 -24.35
C TRP A 135 -10.04 3.21 -23.51
N ALA A 136 -9.22 2.96 -22.49
CA ALA A 136 -9.47 1.87 -21.56
C ALA A 136 -10.73 2.15 -20.74
N GLY A 137 -11.51 1.10 -20.46
CA GLY A 137 -12.69 1.21 -19.60
C GLY A 137 -12.30 1.76 -18.22
N VAL A 138 -12.91 2.88 -17.82
CA VAL A 138 -12.58 3.56 -16.56
C VAL A 138 -13.31 2.93 -15.36
N ALA A 139 -14.48 2.33 -15.60
CA ALA A 139 -15.35 1.82 -14.55
C ALA A 139 -14.69 0.76 -13.63
N PRO A 140 -13.92 -0.22 -14.16
CA PRO A 140 -13.20 -1.18 -13.30
C PRO A 140 -12.17 -0.49 -12.41
N LEU A 141 -11.35 0.41 -12.99
CA LEU A 141 -10.32 1.13 -12.25
C LEU A 141 -10.90 2.06 -11.16
N ILE A 142 -12.04 2.71 -11.44
CA ILE A 142 -12.72 3.54 -10.43
C ILE A 142 -13.24 2.66 -9.28
N THR A 143 -13.86 1.52 -9.60
CA THR A 143 -14.39 0.60 -8.58
C THR A 143 -13.26 0.09 -7.69
N GLU A 144 -12.15 -0.32 -8.31
CA GLU A 144 -10.95 -0.78 -7.63
C GLU A 144 -10.31 0.32 -6.76
N ALA A 145 -10.21 1.55 -7.27
CA ALA A 145 -9.69 2.70 -6.53
C ALA A 145 -10.56 3.02 -5.31
N ILE A 146 -11.90 3.04 -5.47
CA ILE A 146 -12.83 3.27 -4.36
C ILE A 146 -12.67 2.17 -3.31
N MET A 147 -12.64 0.90 -3.72
CA MET A 147 -12.43 -0.21 -2.79
C MET A 147 -11.10 -0.08 -2.04
N THR A 148 -10.03 0.27 -2.75
CA THR A 148 -8.70 0.48 -2.16
C THR A 148 -8.72 1.60 -1.11
N ILE A 149 -9.34 2.74 -1.44
CA ILE A 149 -9.49 3.89 -0.54
C ILE A 149 -10.32 3.54 0.69
N LEU A 150 -11.38 2.73 0.55
CA LEU A 150 -12.25 2.33 1.66
C LEU A 150 -11.61 1.27 2.58
N VAL A 151 -10.81 0.36 2.02
CA VAL A 151 -10.14 -0.70 2.79
C VAL A 151 -9.04 -0.12 3.68
N PHE A 152 -8.29 0.87 3.21
CA PHE A 152 -7.21 1.50 3.98
C PHE A 152 -7.64 1.99 5.39
N PRO A 153 -8.69 2.81 5.56
CA PRO A 153 -9.10 3.26 6.88
C PRO A 153 -9.61 2.12 7.77
N VAL A 154 -10.26 1.11 7.20
CA VAL A 154 -10.71 -0.06 7.97
C VAL A 154 -9.51 -0.78 8.60
N LEU A 155 -8.43 -0.98 7.82
CA LEU A 155 -7.19 -1.55 8.34
C LEU A 155 -6.57 -0.66 9.42
N GLY A 156 -6.45 0.65 9.16
CA GLY A 156 -5.85 1.58 10.10
C GLY A 156 -6.59 1.66 11.43
N TRP A 157 -7.92 1.67 11.40
CA TRP A 157 -8.76 1.62 12.60
C TRP A 157 -8.60 0.31 13.38
N LEU A 158 -8.53 -0.84 12.68
CA LEU A 158 -8.33 -2.14 13.31
C LEU A 158 -6.98 -2.21 14.05
N PHE A 159 -5.93 -1.63 13.47
CA PHE A 159 -4.61 -1.55 14.10
C PHE A 159 -4.58 -0.55 15.25
N ALA A 160 -5.23 0.61 15.12
CA ALA A 160 -5.31 1.61 16.18
C ALA A 160 -5.97 1.04 17.45
N ARG A 161 -7.08 0.30 17.31
CA ARG A 161 -7.79 -0.34 18.44
C ARG A 161 -6.94 -1.32 19.25
N ARG A 162 -5.91 -1.94 18.66
CA ARG A 162 -5.04 -2.88 19.40
C ARG A 162 -4.07 -2.14 20.33
N LYS A 163 -3.71 -0.91 19.99
CA LYS A 163 -2.79 -0.09 20.80
C LYS A 163 -3.42 0.29 22.15
N ASP A 164 -4.70 0.66 22.17
CA ASP A 164 -5.42 1.06 23.38
C ASP A 164 -5.64 -0.10 24.37
N ARG A 165 -5.85 -1.32 23.85
CA ARG A 165 -6.06 -2.52 24.69
C ARG A 165 -4.79 -2.95 25.43
N SER A 166 -3.63 -2.68 24.84
CA SER A 166 -2.33 -3.04 25.41
C SER A 166 -1.94 -2.11 26.57
N ALA A 167 -2.36 -0.84 26.50
CA ALA A 167 -2.15 0.15 27.56
C ALA A 167 -2.98 -0.17 28.82
N MET A 168 -4.21 -0.66 28.66
CA MET A 168 -5.10 -1.01 29.78
C MET A 168 -4.62 -2.25 30.57
N PHE A 169 -3.90 -3.19 29.94
CA PHE A 169 -3.39 -4.39 30.62
C PHE A 169 -2.09 -4.13 31.41
N ASN A 170 -1.31 -3.10 31.06
CA ASN A 170 -0.05 -2.79 31.73
C ASN A 170 -0.22 -1.96 33.02
N SER A 171 -1.37 -1.31 33.22
CA SER A 171 -1.65 -0.56 34.47
C SER A 171 -2.07 -1.45 35.65
N GLY A 172 -2.35 -2.74 35.41
CA GLY A 172 -2.78 -3.70 36.44
C GLY A 172 -1.67 -4.56 37.07
N ARG A 173 -0.40 -4.34 36.72
CA ARG A 173 0.75 -5.14 37.22
C ARG A 173 1.71 -4.37 38.14
N GLY A 174 1.33 -3.17 38.57
CA GLY A 174 2.15 -2.29 39.41
C GLY A 174 1.55 -1.98 40.78
N GLY A 175 0.71 -2.86 41.34
CA GLY A 175 0.13 -2.72 42.68
C GLY A 175 0.59 -3.85 43.58
#